data_AF-A0A5K0VQQ2-F1
#
_entry.id   AF-A0A5K0VQQ2-F1
#
_cell.length_a   1.000
_cell.length_b   1.000
_cell.length_c   1.000
_cell.angle_alpha   90.00
_cell.angle_beta   90.00
_cell.angle_gamma   90.00
#
_symmetry.space_group_name_H-M   'P 1'
#
loop_
_entity.id
_entity.type
_entity.pdbx_description
1 polymer ?
#
loop_
_entity_poly.entity_id
_entity_poly.type
_entity_poly.pdbx_seq_one_letter_code
_entity_poly.pdbx_strand_id
1 'polypeptide(L)' 'KVFVYWIGTEPFLYVAEPELIKQMISAGDHRSMSWGKPSVFRTDRQSLFGNGLLMLDGDNWSHRRHTLSPAFFPSNLK' A
#
# COMPACT_ATOMS: atom_id res chain seq x y z
N LYS A 1 -1.25 -18.78 -7.95
CA LYS A 1 -2.72 -18.77 -7.90
C LYS A 1 -3.17 -17.33 -8.03
N VAL A 2 -3.98 -17.07 -9.04
CA VAL A 2 -4.65 -15.79 -9.26
C VAL A 2 -6.15 -16.08 -9.38
N PHE A 3 -6.97 -15.41 -8.59
CA PHE A 3 -8.43 -15.55 -8.65
C PHE A 3 -9.10 -14.30 -8.07
N VAL A 4 -10.39 -14.14 -8.39
CA VAL A 4 -11.23 -13.10 -7.80
C VAL A 4 -12.15 -13.73 -6.78
N TYR A 5 -12.29 -13.08 -5.63
CA TYR A 5 -13.31 -13.40 -4.64
C TYR A 5 -14.09 -12.15 -4.27
N TRP A 6 -15.26 -12.31 -3.68
CA TRP A 6 -16.18 -11.21 -3.39
C TRP A 6 -16.32 -11.03 -1.88
N ILE A 7 -16.31 -9.78 -1.42
CA ILE A 7 -16.74 -9.40 -0.07
C ILE A 7 -17.94 -8.47 -0.26
N GLY A 8 -19.15 -8.98 0.01
CA GLY A 8 -20.37 -8.25 -0.32
C GLY A 8 -20.46 -7.97 -1.82
N THR A 9 -20.59 -6.70 -2.20
CA THR A 9 -20.63 -6.23 -3.58
C THR A 9 -19.25 -5.85 -4.15
N GLU A 10 -18.18 -5.99 -3.35
CA GLU A 10 -16.83 -5.57 -3.72
C GLU A 10 -15.98 -6.77 -4.18
N PRO A 11 -15.45 -6.76 -5.41
CA PRO A 11 -14.54 -7.79 -5.90
C PRO A 11 -13.09 -7.53 -5.46
N PHE A 12 -12.41 -8.59 -5.02
CA PHE A 12 -11.00 -8.56 -4.64
C PHE A 12 -10.19 -9.51 -5.52
N LEU A 13 -9.16 -8.98 -6.18
CA LEU A 13 -8.17 -9.78 -6.90
C LEU A 13 -7.14 -10.33 -5.90
N TYR A 14 -7.10 -11.65 -5.78
CA TYR A 14 -6.06 -12.36 -5.05
C TYR A 14 -4.92 -12.74 -6.00
N VAL A 15 -3.70 -12.38 -5.65
CA VAL A 15 -2.49 -12.74 -6.38
C VAL A 15 -1.49 -13.38 -5.42
N ALA A 16 -1.14 -14.64 -5.66
CA ALA A 16 -0.10 -15.37 -4.92
C ALA A 16 1.08 -15.81 -5.79
N GLU A 17 1.20 -15.27 -7.01
CA GLU A 17 2.32 -15.55 -7.90
C GLU A 17 3.44 -14.52 -7.68
N PRO A 18 4.62 -14.93 -7.16
CA PRO A 18 5.67 -13.99 -6.76
C PRO A 18 6.15 -13.10 -7.91
N GLU A 19 6.30 -13.65 -9.11
CA GLU A 19 6.74 -12.88 -10.28
C GLU A 19 5.72 -11.81 -10.67
N LEU A 20 4.43 -12.14 -10.60
CA LEU A 20 3.35 -11.18 -10.89
C LEU A 20 3.28 -10.10 -9.80
N ILE A 21 3.39 -10.49 -8.52
CA ILE A 21 3.45 -9.54 -7.41
C ILE A 21 4.62 -8.59 -7.61
N LYS A 22 5.81 -9.11 -7.94
CA LYS A 22 7.01 -8.32 -8.21
C LYS A 22 6.76 -7.33 -9.35
N GLN A 23 6.17 -7.75 -10.46
CA GLN A 23 5.81 -6.85 -11.55
C GLN A 23 4.84 -5.74 -11.11
N MET A 24 3.86 -6.07 -10.26
CA MET A 24 2.88 -5.11 -9.75
C MET A 24 3.47 -4.10 -8.76
N ILE A 25 4.42 -4.52 -7.90
CA ILE A 25 4.97 -3.67 -6.82
C ILE A 25 6.34 -3.07 -7.14
N SER A 26 7.01 -3.48 -8.21
CA SER A 26 8.36 -3.01 -8.51
C SER A 26 8.35 -1.52 -8.85
N ALA A 27 9.16 -0.76 -8.09
CA ALA A 27 9.28 0.69 -8.17
C ALA A 27 9.75 1.25 -9.53
N GLY A 28 10.19 0.39 -10.45
CA GLY A 28 10.61 0.78 -11.81
C GLY A 28 9.45 1.05 -12.78
N ASP A 29 8.24 0.55 -12.48
CA ASP A 29 7.04 0.88 -13.23
C ASP A 29 6.28 1.96 -12.45
N HIS A 30 6.06 3.11 -13.07
CA HIS A 30 5.24 4.23 -12.54
C HIS A 30 3.83 3.75 -12.14
N ARG A 31 3.44 2.55 -12.62
CA ARG A 31 2.21 1.85 -12.27
C ARG A 31 2.16 1.26 -10.87
N SER A 32 3.29 0.95 -10.22
CA SER A 32 3.30 0.42 -8.85
C SER A 32 2.66 1.39 -7.84
N MET A 33 2.84 2.69 -8.06
CA MET A 33 2.16 3.75 -7.31
C MET A 33 0.75 4.07 -7.85
N SER A 34 0.41 3.63 -9.07
CA SER A 34 -0.90 3.89 -9.70
C SER A 34 -1.99 2.92 -9.28
N TRP A 35 -1.65 1.73 -8.77
CA TRP A 35 -2.64 0.81 -8.20
C TRP A 35 -3.34 1.40 -6.96
N GLY A 36 -2.63 2.27 -6.22
CA GLY A 36 -3.15 2.95 -5.04
C GLY A 36 -3.59 1.98 -3.93
N LYS A 37 -3.95 2.53 -2.77
CA LYS A 37 -4.61 1.73 -1.74
C LYS A 37 -6.10 1.58 -2.06
N PRO A 38 -6.69 0.39 -1.87
CA PRO A 38 -8.12 0.18 -2.10
C PRO A 38 -8.95 1.23 -1.35
N SER A 39 -9.84 1.91 -2.07
CA SER A 39 -10.73 2.94 -1.51
C SER A 39 -11.61 2.39 -0.39
N VAL A 40 -12.04 1.13 -0.50
CA VAL A 40 -12.82 0.41 0.52
C VAL A 40 -12.11 0.43 1.89
N PHE A 41 -10.78 0.31 1.93
CA PHE A 41 -10.04 0.35 3.18
C PHE A 41 -9.85 1.76 3.72
N ARG A 42 -9.96 2.80 2.89
CA ARG A 42 -9.82 4.19 3.35
C ARG A 42 -10.99 4.58 4.25
N THR A 43 -12.21 4.24 3.87
CA THR A 43 -13.42 4.55 4.64
C THR A 43 -13.47 3.73 5.92
N ASP A 44 -13.37 2.40 5.80
CA ASP A 44 -13.53 1.48 6.94
C ASP A 44 -12.48 1.67 8.03
N ARG A 45 -11.28 2.13 7.66
CA ARG A 45 -10.15 2.25 8.58
C ARG A 45 -9.79 3.70 8.91
N GLN A 46 -10.60 4.67 8.48
CA GLN A 46 -10.35 6.09 8.73
C GLN A 46 -10.25 6.39 10.23
N SER A 47 -11.11 5.79 11.05
CA SER A 47 -11.10 5.98 12.52
C SER A 47 -9.82 5.46 13.19
N LEU A 48 -9.15 4.47 12.59
CA LEU A 48 -7.94 3.86 13.14
C LEU A 48 -6.66 4.55 12.66
N PHE A 49 -6.61 4.94 11.39
CA PHE A 49 -5.37 5.38 10.75
C PHE A 49 -5.41 6.81 10.20
N GLY A 50 -6.59 7.44 10.17
CA GLY A 50 -6.79 8.78 9.61
C GLY A 50 -6.14 8.93 8.24
N ASN A 51 -5.43 10.04 8.06
CA ASN A 51 -4.59 10.31 6.88
C ASN A 51 -3.10 9.98 7.15
N GLY A 52 -2.83 8.93 7.92
CA GLY A 52 -1.48 8.50 8.25
C GLY A 52 -0.75 7.81 7.09
N LEU A 53 0.52 7.45 7.30
CA LEU A 53 1.37 6.80 6.29
C LEU A 53 0.74 5.53 5.67
N LEU A 54 -0.05 4.79 6.46
CA LEU A 54 -0.78 3.61 5.99
C LEU A 54 -1.90 3.94 5.00
N MET A 55 -2.36 5.18 4.91
CA MET A 55 -3.54 5.60 4.13
C MET A 55 -3.20 6.56 2.98
N LEU A 56 -2.07 7.29 3.07
CA LEU A 56 -1.59 8.19 2.00
C LEU A 56 -1.07 7.43 0.79
N ASP A 57 -1.22 7.98 -0.40
CA ASP A 57 -0.59 7.49 -1.64
C ASP A 57 0.20 8.62 -2.33
N GLY A 58 0.96 8.28 -3.38
CA GLY A 58 1.68 9.24 -4.22
C GLY A 58 2.70 10.09 -3.45
N ASP A 59 2.78 11.38 -3.81
CA ASP A 59 3.77 12.32 -3.26
C ASP A 59 3.60 12.56 -1.76
N ASN A 60 2.36 12.61 -1.27
CA ASN A 60 2.08 12.76 0.15
C ASN A 60 2.61 11.57 0.96
N TRP A 61 2.48 10.35 0.43
CA TRP A 61 3.09 9.17 1.02
C TRP A 61 4.61 9.24 0.97
N SER A 62 5.18 9.58 -0.19
CA SER A 62 6.63 9.68 -0.40
C SER A 62 7.27 10.66 0.59
N HIS A 63 6.71 11.88 0.69
CA HIS A 63 7.16 12.90 1.63
C HIS A 63 7.08 12.41 3.08
N ARG A 64 5.93 11.89 3.50
CA ARG A 64 5.74 11.40 4.88
C ARG A 64 6.69 10.24 5.20
N ARG A 65 6.90 9.33 4.24
CA ARG A 65 7.82 8.19 4.39
C ARG A 65 9.26 8.68 4.56
N HIS A 66 9.67 9.65 3.75
CA HIS A 66 11.00 10.24 3.82
C HIS A 66 11.26 10.90 5.18
N THR A 67 10.32 11.69 5.68
CA THR A 67 10.42 12.34 7.02
C THR A 67 10.55 11.31 8.16
N LEU A 68 9.83 10.19 8.09
CA LEU A 68 9.82 9.18 9.15
C LEU A 68 10.96 8.17 9.05
N SER A 69 11.57 8.01 7.87
CA SER A 69 12.61 6.99 7.64
C SER A 69 13.79 7.05 8.63
N PRO A 70 14.29 8.23 9.04
CA PRO A 70 15.41 8.31 9.99
C PRO A 70 15.15 7.69 11.35
N ALA A 71 13.89 7.66 11.81
CA ALA A 71 13.52 7.04 13.08
C ALA A 71 13.79 5.53 13.11
N PHE A 72 13.93 4.89 11.94
CA PHE A 72 14.17 3.46 11.79
C PHE A 72 15.60 3.13 11.34
N PHE A 73 16.55 4.06 11.49
CA PHE A 73 17.96 3.76 11.25
C PHE A 73 18.51 2.78 12.30
N PRO A 74 19.51 1.94 11.96
CA PRO A 74 20.04 0.95 12.90
C PRO A 74 20.48 1.54 14.24
N SER A 75 21.00 2.77 14.25
CA SER A 75 21.38 3.48 15.48
C SER A 75 20.21 3.85 16.40
N ASN A 76 18.99 3.91 15.86
CA ASN A 76 17.75 4.24 16.57
C ASN A 76 16.92 3.00 16.92
N LEU A 77 17.30 1.82 16.44
CA LEU A 77 16.65 0.55 16.76
C LEU A 77 17.34 -0.07 17.97
N LYS A 78 16.56 -0.41 19.00
CA LYS A 78 17.03 -1.15 20.18
C LYS A 78 16.99 -2.66 19.96
#